data_AF-A0A3P6DSW6-F1
#
_entry.id   AF-A0A3P6DSW6-F1
#
_cell.length_a   1.000
_cell.length_b   1.000
_cell.length_c   1.000
_cell.angle_alpha   90.00
_cell.angle_beta   90.00
_cell.angle_gamma   90.00
#
_symmetry.space_group_name_H-M   'P 1'
#
loop_
_entity.id
_entity.type
_entity.pdbx_description
1 polymer ?
#
loop_
_entity_poly.entity_id
_entity_poly.type
_entity_poly.pdbx_seq_one_letter_code
_entity_poly.pdbx_strand_id
1 'polypeptide(L)'
;MGGLDGEQKLLIKKLVNFRMKEGKRTRVRAIVYQTFHRPARTERDVIKLMVDAVENIKPICEVAKVGVAGTIYDVPGIVARDRQQTLAIRWILEAAFKRRISYRISLENVHLLRYWMLTKRGEVHVGKGRIFMDWLPPIEVSRISDG
;
A
#
# COMPACT_ATOMS: atom_id res chain seq x y z
N MET A 1 6.16 -32.24 0.79
CA MET A 1 5.83 -30.84 1.10
C MET A 1 6.63 -29.96 0.15
N GLY A 2 5.95 -29.22 -0.73
CA GLY A 2 6.62 -28.34 -1.71
C GLY A 2 7.49 -27.32 -0.99
N GLY A 3 8.78 -27.28 -1.35
CA GLY A 3 9.72 -26.31 -0.79
C GLY A 3 9.33 -24.88 -1.21
N LEU A 4 9.71 -23.90 -0.39
CA LEU A 4 9.60 -22.49 -0.76
C LEU A 4 10.55 -22.19 -1.92
N ASP A 5 10.02 -21.59 -2.98
CA ASP A 5 10.79 -21.17 -4.13
C ASP A 5 11.78 -20.04 -3.74
N GLY A 6 12.89 -19.92 -4.47
CA GLY A 6 13.93 -18.92 -4.19
C GLY A 6 13.38 -17.49 -4.18
N GLU A 7 12.44 -17.18 -5.06
CA GLU A 7 11.76 -15.90 -5.15
C GLU A 7 10.88 -15.60 -3.92
N GLN A 8 10.12 -16.60 -3.46
CA GLN A 8 9.28 -16.49 -2.26
C GLN A 8 10.14 -16.19 -1.02
N LYS A 9 11.30 -16.84 -0.90
CA LYS A 9 12.25 -16.58 0.20
C LYS A 9 12.78 -15.15 0.18
N LEU A 10 13.10 -14.62 -1.00
CA LEU A 10 13.58 -13.24 -1.15
C LEU A 10 12.50 -12.23 -0.77
N LEU A 11 11.26 -12.47 -1.19
CA LEU A 11 10.11 -11.62 -0.89
C LEU A 11 9.81 -11.58 0.61
N ILE A 12 9.82 -12.73 1.29
CA ILE A 12 9.67 -12.81 2.75
C ILE A 12 10.82 -12.07 3.46
N LYS A 13 12.06 -12.23 2.98
CA LYS A 13 13.22 -11.51 3.54
C LYS A 13 13.05 -10.00 3.41
N LYS A 14 12.65 -9.50 2.23
CA LYS A 14 12.35 -8.07 2.00
C LYS A 14 11.26 -7.60 2.96
N LEU A 15 10.16 -8.34 3.10
CA LEU A 15 9.05 -7.97 3.99
C LEU A 15 9.47 -7.88 5.46
N VAL A 16 10.24 -8.86 5.96
CA VAL A 16 10.76 -8.82 7.33
C VAL A 16 11.63 -7.59 7.55
N ASN A 17 12.51 -7.27 6.60
CA ASN A 17 13.37 -6.10 6.68
C ASN A 17 12.58 -4.78 6.68
N PHE A 18 11.58 -4.63 5.80
CA PHE A 18 10.74 -3.42 5.74
C PHE A 18 9.92 -3.19 7.01
N ARG A 19 9.46 -4.28 7.66
CA ARG A 19 8.68 -4.16 8.90
C ARG A 19 9.54 -4.01 10.15
N MET A 20 10.82 -4.39 10.09
CA MET A 20 11.75 -4.32 11.21
C MET A 20 11.92 -2.88 11.69
N LYS A 21 11.78 -2.68 13.01
CA LYS A 21 12.09 -1.44 13.71
C LYS A 21 13.08 -1.76 14.82
N GLU A 22 14.04 -0.86 15.06
CA GLU A 22 15.02 -0.99 16.15
C GLU A 22 15.81 -2.32 16.12
N GLY A 23 16.06 -2.89 14.93
CA GLY A 23 16.80 -4.15 14.79
C GLY A 23 16.08 -5.41 15.29
N LYS A 24 14.79 -5.33 15.68
CA LYS A 24 14.02 -6.45 16.26
C LYS A 24 13.59 -7.50 15.22
N ARG A 25 14.54 -8.15 14.56
CA ARG A 25 14.30 -9.11 13.46
C ARG A 25 13.51 -10.35 13.90
N THR A 26 13.86 -10.94 15.04
CA THR A 26 13.23 -12.17 15.56
C THR A 26 11.74 -11.97 15.81
N ARG A 27 11.36 -10.84 16.43
CA ARG A 27 9.97 -10.50 16.70
C ARG A 27 9.16 -10.33 15.42
N VAL A 28 9.70 -9.62 14.42
CA VAL A 28 9.00 -9.44 13.15
C VAL A 28 8.88 -10.76 12.39
N ARG A 29 9.93 -11.57 12.38
CA ARG A 29 9.91 -12.89 11.74
C ARG A 29 8.82 -13.79 12.34
N ALA A 30 8.68 -13.81 13.66
CA ALA A 30 7.62 -14.55 14.34
C ALA A 30 6.22 -14.07 13.92
N ILE A 31 6.00 -12.74 13.90
CA ILE A 31 4.72 -12.17 13.46
C ILE A 31 4.39 -12.57 12.01
N VAL A 32 5.37 -12.50 11.11
CA VAL A 32 5.18 -12.83 9.69
C VAL A 32 4.83 -14.31 9.50
N TYR A 33 5.52 -15.22 10.18
CA TYR A 33 5.17 -16.64 10.10
C TYR A 33 3.81 -16.95 10.75
N GLN A 34 3.49 -16.31 11.87
CA GLN A 34 2.15 -16.41 12.46
C GLN A 34 1.06 -15.93 11.51
N THR A 35 1.29 -14.85 10.76
CA THR A 35 0.32 -14.39 9.76
C THR A 35 0.13 -15.35 8.59
N PHE A 36 1.17 -16.10 8.19
CA PHE A 36 1.05 -17.12 7.15
C PHE A 36 0.42 -18.41 7.64
N HIS A 37 0.58 -18.76 8.91
CA HIS A 37 -0.06 -19.93 9.52
C HIS A 37 -1.54 -19.68 9.85
N ARG A 38 -1.96 -18.41 9.96
CA ARG A 38 -3.37 -18.11 10.21
C ARG A 38 -4.18 -18.57 8.98
N PRO A 39 -5.18 -19.44 9.14
CA PRO A 39 -5.97 -19.90 8.02
C PRO A 39 -6.60 -18.68 7.35
N ALA A 40 -6.21 -18.41 6.12
CA ALA A 40 -6.97 -17.50 5.30
C ALA A 40 -8.39 -18.06 5.19
N ARG A 41 -9.39 -17.20 4.98
CA ARG A 41 -10.74 -17.66 4.57
C ARG A 41 -10.73 -18.38 3.21
N THR A 42 -9.57 -18.58 2.62
CA THR A 42 -9.34 -19.06 1.27
C THR A 42 -8.42 -20.28 1.36
N GLU A 43 -8.74 -21.34 0.62
CA GLU A 43 -7.98 -22.60 0.56
C GLU A 43 -6.59 -22.48 -0.11
N ARG A 44 -6.23 -21.28 -0.59
CA ARG A 44 -4.97 -21.03 -1.29
C ARG A 44 -3.83 -20.79 -0.30
N ASP A 45 -2.65 -21.29 -0.67
CA ASP A 45 -1.41 -20.98 0.03
C ASP A 45 -1.21 -19.45 0.12
N VAL A 46 -1.13 -18.95 1.37
CA VAL A 46 -1.01 -17.52 1.69
C VAL A 46 0.23 -16.91 1.05
N ILE A 47 1.31 -17.70 0.89
CA ILE A 47 2.56 -17.24 0.29
C ILE A 47 2.36 -16.98 -1.20
N LYS A 48 1.68 -17.88 -1.91
CA LYS A 48 1.35 -17.68 -3.34
C LYS A 48 0.43 -16.49 -3.54
N LEU A 49 -0.61 -16.37 -2.70
CA LEU A 49 -1.52 -15.23 -2.74
C LEU A 49 -0.78 -13.90 -2.53
N MET A 50 0.22 -13.88 -1.65
CA MET A 50 1.04 -12.69 -1.43
C MET A 50 1.88 -12.34 -2.66
N VAL A 51 2.49 -13.32 -3.33
CA VAL A 51 3.25 -13.09 -4.58
C VAL A 51 2.33 -12.48 -5.64
N ASP A 52 1.17 -13.09 -5.88
CA ASP A 52 0.18 -12.60 -6.85
C ASP A 52 -0.29 -11.17 -6.50
N ALA A 53 -0.52 -10.90 -5.22
CA ALA A 53 -0.91 -9.57 -4.76
C ALA A 53 0.19 -8.53 -5.00
N VAL A 54 1.46 -8.89 -4.79
CA VAL A 54 2.59 -8.00 -5.08
C VAL A 54 2.68 -7.73 -6.57
N GLU A 55 2.59 -8.73 -7.44
CA GLU A 55 2.58 -8.55 -8.90
C GLU A 55 1.51 -7.56 -9.36
N ASN A 56 0.30 -7.67 -8.82
CA ASN A 56 -0.82 -6.81 -9.19
C ASN A 56 -0.68 -5.34 -8.73
N ILE A 57 0.09 -5.10 -7.68
CA ILE A 57 0.23 -3.78 -7.04
C ILE A 57 1.47 -3.02 -7.55
N LYS A 58 2.40 -3.70 -8.23
CA LYS A 58 3.62 -3.08 -8.77
C LYS A 58 3.31 -1.86 -9.64
N PRO A 59 3.87 -0.68 -9.30
CA PRO A 59 3.73 0.50 -10.15
C PRO A 59 4.68 0.41 -11.34
N ILE A 60 4.22 0.79 -12.54
CA ILE A 60 5.04 0.78 -13.75
C ILE A 60 5.77 2.12 -13.94
N CYS A 61 5.09 3.22 -13.62
CA CYS A 61 5.63 4.58 -13.65
C CYS A 61 5.62 5.21 -12.26
N GLU A 62 6.45 6.21 -12.01
CA GLU A 62 6.38 7.10 -10.86
C GLU A 62 6.56 8.54 -11.34
N VAL A 63 5.96 9.48 -10.63
CA VAL A 63 6.08 10.91 -10.93
C VAL A 63 7.24 11.48 -10.13
N ALA A 64 8.23 12.03 -10.83
CA ALA A 64 9.35 12.76 -10.24
C ALA A 64 9.15 14.27 -10.42
N LYS A 65 9.50 15.03 -9.38
CA LYS A 65 9.46 16.50 -9.44
C LYS A 65 10.74 17.02 -10.07
N VAL A 66 10.62 17.71 -11.20
CA VAL A 66 11.75 18.28 -11.95
C VAL A 66 11.60 19.80 -12.02
N GLY A 67 12.63 20.53 -11.60
CA GLY A 67 12.68 21.98 -11.69
C GLY A 67 13.21 22.45 -13.04
N VAL A 68 12.45 23.28 -13.76
CA VAL A 68 12.88 23.92 -15.01
C VAL A 68 12.48 25.39 -14.97
N ALA A 69 13.46 26.29 -15.15
CA ALA A 69 13.26 27.74 -15.25
C ALA A 69 12.35 28.34 -14.15
N GLY A 70 12.62 27.99 -12.89
CA GLY A 70 11.87 28.53 -11.73
C GLY A 70 10.50 27.89 -11.47
N THR A 71 10.08 26.93 -12.29
CA THR A 71 8.83 26.17 -12.11
C THR A 71 9.13 24.69 -11.86
N ILE A 72 8.33 24.02 -11.01
CA ILE A 72 8.46 22.59 -10.71
C ILE A 72 7.38 21.83 -11.48
N TYR A 73 7.80 20.89 -12.33
CA TYR A 73 6.94 20.02 -13.12
C TYR A 73 6.95 18.59 -12.58
N ASP A 74 5.80 17.93 -12.70
CA ASP A 74 5.62 16.51 -12.39
C ASP A 74 5.89 15.70 -13.67
N VAL A 75 7.03 15.01 -13.73
CA VAL A 75 7.47 14.26 -14.89
C VAL A 75 7.31 12.76 -14.63
N PRO A 76 6.53 12.02 -15.44
CA PRO A 76 6.42 10.57 -15.30
C PRO A 76 7.70 9.88 -15.79
N GLY A 77 8.21 8.94 -15.00
CA GLY A 77 9.36 8.10 -15.33
C GLY A 77 9.06 6.61 -15.10
N ILE A 78 9.75 5.73 -15.84
CA ILE A 78 9.61 4.27 -15.67
C ILE A 78 10.34 3.83 -14.40
N VAL A 79 9.68 3.02 -13.59
CA VAL A 79 10.24 2.51 -12.34
C VAL A 79 11.00 1.21 -12.59
N ALA A 80 12.25 1.13 -12.13
CA ALA A 80 13.05 -0.11 -12.20
C ALA A 80 12.40 -1.26 -11.42
N ARG A 81 12.46 -2.50 -11.94
CA ARG A 81 11.74 -3.67 -11.39
C ARG A 81 11.96 -3.90 -9.89
N ASP A 82 13.19 -3.75 -9.39
CA ASP A 82 13.50 -3.90 -7.97
C ASP A 82 12.80 -2.85 -7.09
N ARG A 83 12.70 -1.62 -7.61
CA ARG A 83 11.98 -0.53 -6.97
C ARG A 83 10.46 -0.75 -7.02
N GLN A 84 9.92 -1.30 -8.11
CA GLN A 84 8.50 -1.66 -8.22
C GLN A 84 8.10 -2.65 -7.13
N GLN A 85 8.87 -3.74 -6.95
CA GLN A 85 8.66 -4.72 -5.89
C GLN A 85 8.72 -4.07 -4.49
N THR A 86 9.70 -3.18 -4.28
CA THR A 86 9.88 -2.48 -3.02
C THR A 86 8.69 -1.56 -2.69
N LEU A 87 8.23 -0.78 -3.66
CA LEU A 87 7.08 0.11 -3.51
C LEU A 87 5.80 -0.67 -3.23
N ALA A 88 5.58 -1.79 -3.95
CA ALA A 88 4.42 -2.65 -3.72
C ALA A 88 4.38 -3.21 -2.30
N ILE A 89 5.50 -3.77 -1.80
CA ILE A 89 5.61 -4.29 -0.42
C ILE A 89 5.36 -3.16 0.60
N ARG A 90 5.93 -1.98 0.36
CA ARG A 90 5.74 -0.82 1.23
C ARG A 90 4.26 -0.41 1.32
N TRP A 91 3.57 -0.32 0.19
CA TRP A 91 2.15 0.03 0.17
C TRP A 91 1.27 -0.99 0.89
N ILE A 92 1.55 -2.28 0.74
CA ILE A 92 0.84 -3.34 1.47
C ILE A 92 1.02 -3.17 2.99
N LEU A 93 2.26 -2.93 3.45
CA LEU A 93 2.55 -2.75 4.87
C LEU A 93 1.93 -1.45 5.44
N GLU A 94 1.99 -0.36 4.67
CA GLU A 94 1.35 0.92 5.04
C GLU A 94 -0.16 0.76 5.13
N ALA A 95 -0.79 0.07 4.17
CA ALA A 95 -2.21 -0.25 4.20
C ALA A 95 -2.60 -1.10 5.41
N ALA A 96 -1.82 -2.14 5.73
CA ALA A 96 -2.05 -2.97 6.91
C ALA A 96 -1.95 -2.17 8.21
N PHE A 97 -0.99 -1.23 8.29
CA PHE A 97 -0.83 -0.35 9.44
C PHE A 97 -1.99 0.66 9.56
N LYS A 98 -2.42 1.26 8.45
CA LYS A 98 -3.57 2.17 8.42
C LYS A 98 -4.86 1.47 8.79
N ARG A 99 -5.08 0.23 8.34
CA ARG A 99 -6.24 -0.58 8.78
C ARG A 99 -6.26 -0.76 10.29
N ARG A 100 -5.13 -1.11 10.92
CA ARG A 100 -5.01 -1.22 12.38
C ARG A 100 -5.38 0.09 13.10
N ILE A 101 -5.01 1.23 12.54
CA ILE A 101 -5.39 2.56 13.07
C ILE A 101 -6.88 2.82 12.83
N SER A 102 -7.43 2.47 11.68
CA SER A 102 -8.85 2.64 11.34
C SER A 102 -9.77 1.81 12.23
N TYR A 103 -9.42 0.58 12.62
CA TYR A 103 -10.19 -0.17 13.63
C TYR A 103 -10.18 0.50 15.02
N ARG A 104 -9.22 1.41 15.29
CA ARG A 104 -9.19 2.24 16.50
C ARG A 104 -9.95 3.56 16.35
N ILE A 105 -10.26 3.99 15.11
CA ILE A 105 -10.88 5.27 14.78
C ILE A 105 -12.07 4.99 13.86
N SER A 106 -13.18 4.51 14.44
CA SER A 106 -14.56 4.41 13.92
C SER A 106 -14.83 3.81 12.51
N LEU A 107 -15.99 3.15 12.40
CA LEU A 107 -16.52 2.49 11.20
C LEU A 107 -16.86 3.47 10.04
N GLU A 108 -16.84 4.77 10.27
CA GLU A 108 -17.21 5.79 9.27
C GLU A 108 -16.17 5.98 8.15
N ASN A 109 -14.91 5.56 8.35
CA ASN A 109 -13.81 5.89 7.44
C ASN A 109 -13.36 4.75 6.50
N VAL A 110 -14.11 3.64 6.41
CA VAL A 110 -13.76 2.51 5.52
C VAL A 110 -13.74 2.93 4.05
N HIS A 111 -14.60 3.86 3.64
CA HIS A 111 -14.58 4.43 2.29
C HIS A 111 -13.28 5.19 1.98
N LEU A 112 -12.70 5.89 2.96
CA LEU A 112 -11.47 6.66 2.78
C LEU A 112 -10.25 5.77 2.55
N LEU A 113 -10.21 4.56 3.11
CA LEU A 113 -9.11 3.61 2.88
C LEU A 113 -9.12 3.06 1.45
N ARG A 114 -10.31 2.77 0.90
CA ARG A 114 -10.46 2.36 -0.51
C ARG A 114 -10.16 3.52 -1.45
N TYR A 115 -10.62 4.72 -1.11
CA TYR A 115 -10.33 5.93 -1.86
C TYR A 115 -8.82 6.22 -1.88
N TRP A 116 -8.16 6.20 -0.72
CA TRP A 116 -6.71 6.44 -0.59
C TRP A 116 -5.85 5.44 -1.40
N MET A 117 -6.22 4.16 -1.46
CA MET A 117 -5.51 3.17 -2.29
C MET A 117 -5.67 3.44 -3.79
N LEU A 118 -6.87 3.82 -4.22
CA LEU A 118 -7.14 4.19 -5.62
C LEU A 118 -6.46 5.52 -5.97
N THR A 119 -6.45 6.50 -5.07
CA THR A 119 -5.74 7.78 -5.24
C THR A 119 -4.23 7.56 -5.32
N LYS A 120 -3.63 6.74 -4.45
CA LYS A 120 -2.19 6.45 -4.53
C LYS A 120 -1.81 5.71 -5.80
N ARG A 121 -2.65 4.78 -6.28
CA ARG A 121 -2.45 4.13 -7.58
C ARG A 121 -2.61 5.14 -8.73
N GLY A 122 -3.62 6.00 -8.64
CA GLY A 122 -3.95 7.05 -9.61
C GLY A 122 -2.88 8.13 -9.73
N GLU A 123 -2.38 8.69 -8.63
CA GLU A 123 -1.26 9.67 -8.61
C GLU A 123 0.00 9.13 -9.28
N VAL A 124 0.22 7.81 -9.17
CA VAL A 124 1.38 7.14 -9.74
C VAL A 124 1.21 6.90 -11.24
N HIS A 125 -0.03 6.68 -11.71
CA HIS A 125 -0.36 6.50 -13.14
C HIS A 125 -0.75 7.80 -13.86
N VAL A 126 -1.18 8.82 -13.12
CA VAL A 126 -1.74 10.07 -13.60
C VAL A 126 -1.06 11.18 -12.80
N GLY A 127 0.07 11.65 -13.33
CA GLY A 127 0.50 13.01 -13.03
C GLY A 127 -0.59 13.97 -13.49
N LYS A 128 -1.37 14.51 -12.56
CA LYS A 128 -2.24 15.68 -12.76
C LYS A 128 -2.09 16.51 -11.48
N GLY A 129 -1.56 17.72 -11.56
CA GLY A 129 -2.23 18.80 -12.27
C GLY A 129 -3.58 19.01 -11.60
N ARG A 130 -3.66 19.97 -10.68
CA ARG A 130 -4.86 20.37 -9.91
C ARG A 130 -6.16 20.22 -10.72
N ILE A 131 -6.91 19.15 -10.49
CA ILE A 131 -8.36 19.06 -10.75
C ILE A 131 -8.92 18.12 -9.68
N PHE A 132 -9.36 18.70 -8.57
CA PHE A 132 -9.84 17.99 -7.38
C PHE A 132 -11.36 18.14 -7.33
N MET A 133 -12.06 17.01 -7.32
CA MET A 133 -13.44 16.80 -6.84
C MET A 133 -14.60 17.57 -7.49
N ASP A 134 -15.23 16.96 -8.50
CA ASP A 134 -16.59 17.30 -8.96
C ASP A 134 -17.53 16.06 -9.02
N TRP A 135 -17.22 14.96 -8.31
CA TRP A 135 -18.02 13.71 -8.41
C TRP A 135 -18.22 12.94 -7.10
N LEU A 136 -18.28 13.64 -5.97
CA LEU A 136 -18.88 13.11 -4.73
C LEU A 136 -20.10 13.98 -4.40
N PRO A 137 -21.28 13.38 -4.13
CA PRO A 137 -22.42 14.16 -3.68
C PRO A 137 -22.06 14.87 -2.37
N PRO A 138 -22.44 16.15 -2.20
CA PRO A 138 -22.22 16.86 -0.95
C PRO A 138 -22.98 16.13 0.16
N ILE A 139 -22.26 15.64 1.16
CA ILE A 139 -22.85 15.30 2.44
C ILE A 139 -23.14 16.64 3.11
N GLU A 140 -24.38 17.10 3.04
CA GLU A 140 -24.87 18.21 3.85
C GLU A 140 -24.76 17.80 5.32
N VAL A 141 -23.73 18.29 6.01
CA VAL A 141 -23.72 18.35 7.47
C VAL A 141 -24.49 19.61 7.87
N SER A 142 -25.81 19.56 7.76
CA SER A 142 -26.68 20.58 8.31
C SER A 142 -26.85 20.39 9.82
N ARG A 143 -26.44 21.41 10.58
CA ARG A 143 -26.90 21.76 11.95
C ARG A 143 -26.65 20.72 13.06
N ILE A 144 -25.54 20.89 13.76
CA ILE A 144 -25.58 20.82 15.23
C ILE A 144 -25.83 22.27 15.67
N SER A 145 -27.03 22.50 16.18
CA SER A 145 -27.55 23.77 16.65
C SER A 145 -26.78 24.28 17.86
N ASP A 146 -26.37 25.54 17.81
CA ASP A 146 -26.33 26.40 19.00
C ASP A 146 -27.75 26.45 19.59
N GLY A 147 -27.85 26.16 20.89
CA GLY A 147 -29.09 26.12 21.67
C GLY A 147 -28.89 25.33 22.96
#